data_AF-A0A537GCT5-F1
#
_entry.id   AF-A0A537GCT5-F1
#
_cell.length_a   1.000
_cell.length_b   1.000
_cell.length_c   1.000
_cell.angle_alpha   90.00
_cell.angle_beta   90.00
_cell.angle_gamma   90.00
#
_symmetry.space_group_name_H-M   'P 1'
#
loop_
_entity.id
_entity.type
_entity.pdbx_description
1 polymer ?
#
loop_
_entity_poly.entity_id
_entity_poly.type
_entity_poly.pdbx_seq_one_letter_code
_entity_poly.pdbx_strand_id
1 'polypeptide(L)'
;MSSNFTNYLELGRPGTDDFFLVAYIQEKQHLIDAALFNPEGKPQCRIVRNHIDTIYDGDWKVKTIVDGGFIVTNSRDNVLAKVALKGDVCLIEGDFYNRARELVAKGEGGDFLIFKGPAVIGKSGLSRGIVIGG
;
A
#
# COMPACT_ATOMS: atom_id res chain seq x y z
N MET A 1 3.63 -18.29 -21.16
CA MET A 1 3.00 -17.42 -20.15
C MET A 1 3.79 -16.13 -20.10
N SER A 2 3.20 -14.98 -20.39
CA SER A 2 3.90 -13.69 -20.32
C SER A 2 4.07 -13.30 -18.85
N SER A 3 5.31 -13.31 -18.38
CA SER A 3 5.73 -12.82 -17.06
C SER A 3 5.69 -11.29 -17.08
N ASN A 4 4.58 -10.67 -16.69
CA ASN A 4 4.51 -9.21 -16.61
C ASN A 4 5.20 -8.72 -15.33
N PHE A 5 6.44 -8.26 -15.49
CA PHE A 5 7.23 -7.55 -14.49
C PHE A 5 6.66 -6.17 -14.13
N THR A 6 5.46 -5.77 -14.56
CA THR A 6 4.92 -4.41 -14.30
C THR A 6 3.73 -4.40 -13.34
N ASN A 7 3.23 -5.57 -12.93
CA ASN A 7 2.01 -5.70 -12.13
C ASN A 7 2.29 -5.90 -10.64
N TYR A 8 3.41 -5.39 -10.15
CA TYR A 8 3.85 -5.59 -8.77
C TYR A 8 4.59 -4.37 -8.25
N LEU A 9 4.20 -3.89 -7.07
CA LEU A 9 4.90 -2.90 -6.28
C LEU A 9 5.06 -3.45 -4.86
N GLU A 10 6.28 -3.46 -4.33
CA GLU A 10 6.57 -3.77 -2.92
C GLU A 10 7.38 -2.61 -2.37
N LEU A 11 6.96 -2.08 -1.24
CA LEU A 11 7.58 -1.00 -0.51
C LEU A 11 7.78 -1.49 0.92
N GLY A 12 9.03 -1.50 1.38
CA GLY A 12 9.40 -2.19 2.62
C GLY A 12 9.22 -3.71 2.52
N ARG A 13 9.45 -4.40 3.64
CA ARG A 13 9.42 -5.86 3.74
C ARG A 13 8.51 -6.31 4.89
N PRO A 14 7.51 -7.17 4.62
CA PRO A 14 6.67 -7.72 5.67
C PRO A 14 7.49 -8.38 6.78
N GLY A 15 7.26 -7.97 8.03
CA GLY A 15 7.87 -8.58 9.20
C GLY A 15 9.31 -8.17 9.51
N THR A 16 9.97 -7.37 8.66
CA THR A 16 11.30 -6.81 8.96
C THR A 16 11.30 -5.30 9.05
N ASP A 17 10.50 -4.64 8.22
CA ASP A 17 10.44 -3.18 8.18
C ASP A 17 9.25 -2.67 9.00
N ASP A 18 9.43 -1.48 9.57
CA ASP A 18 8.43 -0.75 10.35
C ASP A 18 7.31 -0.13 9.49
N PHE A 19 7.23 -0.52 8.22
CA PHE A 19 6.18 -0.22 7.25
C PHE A 19 6.23 -1.29 6.15
N PHE A 20 5.09 -1.58 5.53
CA PHE A 20 5.10 -2.23 4.23
C PHE A 20 3.84 -1.92 3.42
N LEU A 21 3.99 -1.89 2.11
CA LEU A 21 2.90 -1.87 1.15
C LEU A 21 3.28 -2.79 -0.01
N VAL A 22 2.40 -3.73 -0.34
CA VAL A 22 2.55 -4.59 -1.51
C VAL A 22 1.27 -4.49 -2.31
N ALA A 23 1.37 -4.13 -3.59
CA ALA A 23 0.26 -4.11 -4.53
C ALA A 23 0.61 -5.00 -5.73
N TYR A 24 -0.27 -5.93 -6.08
CA TYR A 24 0.00 -6.93 -7.12
C TYR A 24 -1.26 -7.43 -7.80
N ILE A 25 -1.11 -8.05 -8.98
CA ILE A 25 -2.21 -8.70 -9.69
C ILE A 25 -2.08 -10.22 -9.55
N GLN A 26 -3.14 -10.86 -9.05
CA GLN A 26 -3.29 -12.31 -9.00
C GLN A 26 -4.67 -12.68 -9.55
N GLU A 27 -4.73 -13.66 -10.47
CA GLU A 27 -6.01 -14.16 -11.01
C GLU A 27 -6.93 -13.04 -11.57
N LYS A 28 -6.33 -12.03 -12.21
CA LYS A 28 -7.00 -10.81 -12.72
C LYS A 28 -7.63 -9.92 -11.63
N GLN A 29 -7.26 -10.12 -10.38
CA GLN A 29 -7.63 -9.27 -9.26
C GLN A 29 -6.40 -8.49 -8.79
N HIS A 30 -6.58 -7.20 -8.53
CA HIS A 30 -5.56 -6.41 -7.85
C HIS A 30 -5.71 -6.63 -6.35
N LEU A 31 -4.61 -7.02 -5.70
CA LEU A 31 -4.53 -7.31 -4.29
C LEU A 31 -3.52 -6.37 -3.64
N ILE A 32 -3.86 -5.90 -2.45
CA ILE A 32 -3.00 -5.07 -1.62
C ILE A 32 -2.85 -5.71 -0.24
N ASP A 33 -1.60 -5.78 0.21
CA ASP A 33 -1.21 -6.07 1.57
C ASP A 33 -0.47 -4.85 2.12
N ALA A 34 -0.87 -4.31 3.27
CA ALA A 34 -0.23 -3.11 3.83
C ALA A 34 -0.30 -3.04 5.36
N ALA A 35 0.68 -2.38 5.96
CA ALA A 35 0.60 -1.88 7.33
C ALA A 35 0.61 -0.36 7.32
N LEU A 36 -0.46 0.25 7.84
CA LEU A 36 -0.61 1.70 7.88
C LEU A 36 -0.24 2.25 9.25
N PHE A 37 0.52 3.34 9.25
CA PHE A 37 0.95 4.06 10.43
C PHE A 37 0.49 5.52 10.33
N ASN A 38 0.22 6.14 11.47
CA ASN A 38 -0.04 7.57 11.53
C ASN A 38 1.29 8.37 11.56
N PRO A 39 1.24 9.71 11.45
CA PRO A 39 2.44 10.55 11.54
C PRO A 39 3.21 10.41 12.85
N GLU A 40 2.56 9.97 13.94
CA GLU A 40 3.23 9.69 15.22
C GLU A 40 3.94 8.32 15.25
N GLY A 41 3.89 7.54 14.17
CA GLY A 41 4.51 6.22 14.05
C GLY A 41 3.72 5.09 14.72
N LYS A 42 2.47 5.34 15.10
CA LYS A 42 1.59 4.33 15.70
C LYS A 42 0.92 3.49 14.61
N PRO A 43 0.88 2.15 14.74
CA PRO A 43 0.13 1.32 13.81
C PRO A 43 -1.36 1.65 13.89
N GLN A 44 -2.03 1.76 12.74
CA GLN A 44 -3.45 2.08 12.64
C GLN A 44 -4.24 0.85 12.23
N CYS A 45 -3.89 0.23 11.10
CA CYS A 45 -4.50 -1.00 10.64
C CYS A 45 -3.54 -1.84 9.78
N ARG A 46 -3.89 -3.12 9.65
CA ARG A 46 -3.26 -4.05 8.73
C ARG A 46 -4.27 -4.50 7.69
N ILE A 47 -3.84 -4.51 6.45
CA ILE A 47 -4.64 -4.91 5.29
C ILE A 47 -3.97 -6.15 4.70
N VAL A 48 -4.77 -7.19 4.47
CA VAL A 48 -4.37 -8.43 3.84
C VAL A 48 -5.34 -8.74 2.71
N ARG A 49 -4.83 -8.81 1.48
CA ARG A 49 -5.60 -9.06 0.25
C ARG A 49 -6.84 -8.17 0.14
N ASN A 50 -6.67 -6.87 0.34
CA ASN A 50 -7.74 -5.85 0.34
C ASN A 50 -8.71 -5.88 1.53
N HIS A 51 -8.55 -6.81 2.48
CA HIS A 51 -9.39 -6.90 3.67
C HIS A 51 -8.64 -6.38 4.90
N ILE A 52 -9.35 -5.73 5.82
CA ILE A 52 -8.75 -5.41 7.12
C ILE A 52 -8.57 -6.71 7.90
N ASP A 53 -7.32 -6.98 8.27
CA ASP A 53 -6.96 -8.06 9.19
C ASP A 53 -7.01 -7.58 10.64
N THR A 54 -6.57 -6.35 10.91
CA THR A 54 -6.51 -5.79 12.27
C THR A 54 -6.67 -4.27 12.28
N ILE A 55 -7.39 -3.75 13.28
CA ILE A 55 -7.43 -2.32 13.65
C ILE A 55 -6.80 -2.21 15.04
N TYR A 56 -5.75 -1.38 15.17
CA TYR A 56 -4.95 -1.33 16.40
C TYR A 56 -5.43 -0.26 17.38
N ASP A 57 -5.71 0.97 16.90
CA ASP A 57 -6.13 2.07 17.77
C ASP A 57 -6.75 3.22 16.97
N GLY A 58 -7.85 3.80 17.45
CA GLY A 58 -8.53 4.99 16.89
C GLY A 58 -9.83 4.76 16.09
N ASP A 59 -10.51 5.85 15.77
CA ASP A 59 -11.77 5.86 14.99
C ASP A 59 -11.51 5.73 13.48
N TRP A 60 -10.93 4.62 13.05
CA TRP A 60 -10.70 4.38 11.63
C TRP A 60 -11.83 3.60 11.03
N LYS A 61 -12.30 4.06 9.88
CA LYS A 61 -13.26 3.34 9.06
C LYS A 61 -12.58 2.94 7.77
N VAL A 62 -12.75 1.68 7.40
CA VAL A 62 -12.37 1.24 6.07
C VAL A 62 -13.64 0.95 5.30
N LYS A 63 -13.72 1.53 4.11
CA LYS A 63 -14.82 1.33 3.17
C LYS A 63 -14.23 0.63 1.95
N THR A 64 -14.68 -0.59 1.68
CA THR A 64 -14.35 -1.28 0.43
C THR A 64 -15.00 -0.55 -0.74
N ILE A 65 -14.29 -0.42 -1.85
CA ILE A 65 -14.81 0.20 -3.07
C ILE A 65 -15.40 -0.90 -3.96
N VAL A 66 -16.57 -0.66 -4.54
CA VAL A 66 -17.33 -1.64 -5.36
C VAL A 66 -16.49 -2.20 -6.51
N ASP A 67 -15.65 -1.36 -7.13
CA ASP A 67 -14.77 -1.73 -8.24
C ASP A 67 -13.40 -2.27 -7.80
N GLY A 68 -13.23 -2.57 -6.51
CA GLY A 68 -12.00 -3.08 -5.92
C GLY A 68 -11.16 -2.00 -5.24
N GLY A 69 -10.48 -2.43 -4.15
CA GLY A 69 -9.69 -1.56 -3.29
C GLY A 69 -10.43 -1.11 -2.04
N PHE A 70 -9.88 -0.11 -1.36
CA PHE A 70 -10.38 0.38 -0.08
C PHE A 70 -10.05 1.86 0.13
N ILE A 71 -10.88 2.53 0.92
CA ILE A 71 -10.61 3.83 1.51
C ILE A 71 -10.49 3.65 3.01
N VAL A 72 -9.44 4.20 3.61
CA VAL A 72 -9.27 4.34 5.06
C VAL A 72 -9.53 5.80 5.42
N THR A 73 -10.48 6.05 6.32
CA THR A 73 -10.77 7.38 6.85
C THR A 73 -10.66 7.45 8.37
N ASN A 74 -10.41 8.64 8.93
CA ASN A 74 -10.62 8.91 10.37
C ASN A 74 -12.11 9.10 10.74
N SER A 75 -12.39 9.35 12.02
CA SER A 75 -13.73 9.66 12.55
C SER A 75 -14.40 10.85 11.87
N ARG A 76 -13.61 11.75 11.29
CA ARG A 76 -14.08 12.94 10.58
C ARG A 76 -14.22 12.71 9.07
N ASP A 77 -14.17 11.46 8.62
CA ASP A 77 -14.23 11.04 7.21
C ASP A 77 -13.10 11.61 6.32
N ASN A 78 -11.97 12.06 6.89
CA ASN A 78 -10.80 12.42 6.07
C ASN A 78 -10.10 11.16 5.59
N VAL A 79 -9.82 11.10 4.29
CA VAL A 79 -9.07 10.00 3.66
C VAL A 79 -7.61 10.04 4.12
N LEU A 80 -7.16 8.95 4.73
CA LEU A 80 -5.76 8.75 5.06
C LEU A 80 -5.01 8.00 3.98
N ALA A 81 -5.64 6.92 3.51
CA ALA A 81 -5.11 6.07 2.49
C ALA A 81 -6.28 5.63 1.62
N LYS A 82 -6.06 5.62 0.32
CA LYS A 82 -7.02 5.09 -0.63
C LYS A 82 -6.25 4.25 -1.61
N VAL A 83 -6.74 3.05 -1.83
CA VAL A 83 -6.33 2.28 -2.98
C VAL A 83 -7.56 1.99 -3.81
N ALA A 84 -7.54 2.40 -5.06
CA ALA A 84 -8.67 2.28 -5.96
C ALA A 84 -8.19 1.77 -7.32
N LEU A 85 -9.06 1.01 -7.99
CA LEU A 85 -8.84 0.63 -9.39
C LEU A 85 -9.52 1.64 -10.31
N LYS A 86 -8.78 2.10 -11.31
CA LYS A 86 -9.30 2.95 -12.40
C LYS A 86 -8.91 2.31 -13.73
N GLY A 87 -9.79 1.44 -14.23
CA GLY A 87 -9.45 0.55 -15.35
C GLY A 87 -8.34 -0.42 -14.93
N ASP A 88 -7.27 -0.49 -15.71
CA ASP A 88 -6.12 -1.38 -15.44
C ASP A 88 -5.07 -0.75 -14.50
N VAL A 89 -5.33 0.46 -13.98
CA VAL A 89 -4.40 1.20 -13.12
C VAL A 89 -4.83 1.08 -11.66
N CYS A 90 -3.88 0.70 -10.81
CA CYS A 90 -4.03 0.77 -9.35
C CYS A 90 -3.55 2.14 -8.87
N LEU A 91 -4.48 2.95 -8.39
CA LEU A 91 -4.20 4.25 -7.80
C LEU A 91 -4.04 4.08 -6.29
N ILE A 92 -2.86 4.44 -5.78
CA ILE A 92 -2.58 4.49 -4.35
C ILE A 92 -2.45 5.97 -3.99
N GLU A 93 -3.30 6.44 -3.09
CA GLU A 93 -3.34 7.80 -2.57
C GLU A 93 -3.14 7.78 -1.05
N GLY A 94 -2.49 8.81 -0.51
CA GLY A 94 -2.25 8.96 0.91
C GLY A 94 -0.77 9.13 1.26
N ASP A 95 -0.53 9.49 2.52
CA ASP A 95 0.80 9.63 3.09
C ASP A 95 1.15 8.35 3.87
N PHE A 96 2.27 7.72 3.51
CA PHE A 96 2.73 6.49 4.15
C PHE A 96 3.91 6.80 5.05
N TYR A 97 3.75 6.50 6.34
CA TYR A 97 4.76 6.72 7.37
C TYR A 97 5.35 5.40 7.86
N ASN A 98 6.59 5.43 8.32
CA ASN A 98 7.16 4.35 9.12
C ASN A 98 6.98 4.62 10.64
N ARG A 99 7.29 3.63 11.48
CA ARG A 99 7.28 3.77 12.95
C ARG A 99 8.21 4.88 13.46
N ALA A 100 9.27 5.22 12.72
CA ALA A 100 10.18 6.31 13.04
C ALA A 100 9.61 7.72 12.70
N ARG A 101 8.34 7.81 12.25
CA ARG A 101 7.63 9.06 11.91
C ARG A 101 8.10 9.72 10.63
N GLU A 102 8.71 8.94 9.75
CA GLU A 102 9.26 9.43 8.50
C GLU A 102 8.30 9.10 7.36
N LEU A 103 8.05 10.07 6.48
CA LEU A 103 7.30 9.84 5.26
C LEU A 103 8.13 8.96 4.31
N VAL A 104 7.63 7.77 4.01
CA VAL A 104 8.33 6.79 3.15
C VAL A 104 7.82 6.82 1.72
N ALA A 105 6.54 7.12 1.52
CA ALA A 105 5.93 7.30 0.21
C ALA A 105 4.71 8.21 0.30
N LYS A 106 4.33 8.81 -0.84
CA LYS A 106 3.13 9.62 -0.98
C LYS A 106 2.44 9.33 -2.29
N GLY A 107 1.14 9.06 -2.21
CA GLY A 107 0.25 8.99 -3.37
C GLY A 107 -0.58 10.26 -3.50
N GLU A 108 -0.40 11.03 -4.56
CA GLU A 108 -1.11 12.29 -4.81
C GLU A 108 -1.20 12.59 -6.30
N GLY A 109 -2.34 13.11 -6.77
CA GLY A 109 -2.45 13.59 -8.16
C GLY A 109 -2.32 12.50 -9.24
N GLY A 110 -2.42 11.22 -8.87
CA GLY A 110 -2.17 10.09 -9.76
C GLY A 110 -0.72 9.59 -9.77
N ASP A 111 0.18 10.27 -9.06
CA ASP A 111 1.56 9.86 -8.89
C ASP A 111 1.74 9.10 -7.57
N PHE A 112 2.70 8.16 -7.56
CA PHE A 112 3.16 7.49 -6.35
C PHE A 112 4.65 7.73 -6.15
N LEU A 113 4.97 8.65 -5.25
CA LEU A 113 6.32 9.11 -4.94
C LEU A 113 6.91 8.23 -3.84
N ILE A 114 8.11 7.70 -4.05
CA ILE A 114 8.83 6.88 -3.07
C ILE A 114 10.02 7.69 -2.56
N PHE A 115 10.04 7.95 -1.27
CA PHE A 115 11.11 8.72 -0.61
C PHE A 115 12.13 7.82 0.09
N LYS A 116 11.71 6.63 0.55
CA LYS A 116 12.58 5.68 1.23
C LYS A 116 12.40 4.27 0.69
N GLY A 117 13.54 3.61 0.44
CA GLY A 117 13.61 2.21 0.06
C GLY A 117 13.61 1.27 1.27
N PRO A 118 13.61 -0.05 1.01
CA PRO A 118 13.65 -0.65 -0.32
C PRO A 118 12.28 -0.58 -1.00
N ALA A 119 12.27 -0.29 -2.31
CA ALA A 119 11.10 -0.48 -3.14
C ALA A 119 11.42 -1.37 -4.33
N VAL A 120 10.48 -2.24 -4.71
CA VAL A 120 10.58 -3.15 -5.84
C VAL A 120 9.42 -2.90 -6.77
N ILE A 121 9.73 -2.53 -8.01
CA ILE A 121 8.76 -2.41 -9.10
C ILE A 121 8.99 -3.59 -10.02
N GLY A 122 7.99 -4.45 -10.07
CA GLY A 122 8.03 -5.67 -10.84
C GLY A 122 8.59 -6.86 -10.11
N LYS A 123 7.87 -7.97 -10.18
CA LYS A 123 8.29 -9.24 -9.60
C LYS A 123 7.65 -10.40 -10.36
N SER A 124 8.40 -11.47 -10.53
CA SER A 124 7.92 -12.73 -11.10
C SER A 124 8.56 -13.89 -10.36
N GLY A 125 7.78 -14.60 -9.55
CA GLY A 125 8.31 -15.58 -8.60
C GLY A 125 9.31 -14.93 -7.63
N LEU A 126 10.55 -15.44 -7.64
CA LEU A 126 11.66 -14.91 -6.82
C LEU A 126 12.44 -13.80 -7.53
N SER A 127 12.22 -13.59 -8.83
CA SER A 127 12.93 -12.58 -9.60
C SER A 127 12.33 -11.20 -9.36
N ARG A 128 13.19 -10.25 -8.96
CA ARG A 128 12.84 -8.83 -8.78
C ARG A 128 13.16 -8.04 -10.05
N GLY A 129 12.30 -7.08 -10.38
CA GLY A 129 12.49 -6.13 -11.46
C GLY A 129 13.39 -4.98 -11.01
N ILE A 130 12.86 -3.76 -11.00
CA ILE A 130 13.59 -2.55 -10.58
C ILE A 130 13.58 -2.48 -9.05
N VAL A 131 14.75 -2.28 -8.45
CA VAL A 131 14.90 -2.07 -7.00
C VAL A 131 15.42 -0.66 -6.76
N ILE A 132 14.75 0.09 -5.89
CA ILE A 132 15.09 1.47 -5.52
C ILE A 132 15.50 1.50 -4.04
N GLY A 133 16.64 2.13 -3.75
CA GLY A 133 17.10 2.39 -2.37
C GLY A 133 17.44 1.13 -1.59
N GLY A 134 18.17 0.19 -2.22
CA GLY A 134 18.72 -1.00 -1.57
C GLY A 134 19.90 -0.70 -0.67
#